data_AF-A0A4P5P8A9-F1
#
_entry.id   AF-A0A4P5P8A9-F1
#
_cell.length_a   1.000
_cell.length_b   1.000
_cell.length_c   1.000
_cell.angle_alpha   90.00
_cell.angle_beta   90.00
_cell.angle_gamma   90.00
#
_symmetry.space_group_name_H-M   'P 1'
#
loop_
_entity.id
_entity.type
_entity.pdbx_description
1 polymer ?
#
loop_
_entity_poly.entity_id
_entity_poly.type
_entity_poly.pdbx_seq_one_letter_code
_entity_poly.pdbx_strand_id
1 'polypeptide(L)'
;MGMYTHMAHHVGRILHIRPNTILDEWGVPELIVAYGQYSNEDTYRNYLEWKNLDTKSKKEIKKPEAYSVLFLDDDDLEEEEGE
;
A
#
# COMPACT_ATOMS: atom_id res chain seq x y z
N MET A 1 3.74 -16.79 7.31
CA MET A 1 2.94 -15.76 8.00
C MET A 1 1.71 -15.51 7.14
N GLY A 2 0.50 -15.50 7.71
CA GLY A 2 -0.72 -15.31 6.91
C GLY A 2 -0.80 -13.90 6.32
N MET A 3 -1.48 -13.73 5.19
CA MET A 3 -1.66 -12.45 4.51
C MET A 3 -2.22 -11.38 5.45
N TYR A 4 -3.30 -11.70 6.16
CA TYR A 4 -3.91 -10.80 7.15
C TYR A 4 -2.98 -10.47 8.33
N THR A 5 -2.17 -11.44 8.77
CA THR A 5 -1.18 -11.20 9.81
C THR A 5 -0.13 -10.19 9.34
N HIS A 6 0.35 -10.31 8.10
CA HIS A 6 1.29 -9.33 7.53
C HIS A 6 0.65 -7.94 7.44
N MET A 7 -0.59 -7.85 6.95
CA MET A 7 -1.33 -6.59 6.87
C MET A 7 -1.51 -5.95 8.25
N ALA A 8 -1.95 -6.71 9.25
CA ALA A 8 -2.13 -6.21 10.61
C ALA A 8 -0.81 -5.75 11.25
N HIS A 9 0.31 -6.41 10.94
CA HIS A 9 1.64 -5.96 11.37
C HIS A 9 2.07 -4.65 10.71
N HIS A 10 1.79 -4.47 9.42
CA HIS A 10 2.07 -3.23 8.71
C HIS A 10 1.24 -2.07 9.27
N VAL A 11 -0.09 -2.24 9.33
CA VAL A 11 -1.03 -1.25 9.85
C VAL A 11 -0.74 -0.93 11.33
N GLY A 12 -0.52 -1.96 12.16
CA GLY A 12 -0.24 -1.80 13.59
C GLY A 12 1.05 -1.03 13.88
N ARG A 13 2.08 -1.17 13.02
CA ARG A 13 3.31 -0.38 13.15
C ARG A 13 3.04 1.11 12.95
N ILE A 14 2.20 1.45 11.98
CA ILE A 14 1.89 2.84 11.61
C ILE A 14 0.98 3.49 12.65
N LEU A 15 -0.04 2.77 13.11
CA LEU A 15 -1.00 3.25 14.11
C LEU A 15 -0.52 3.11 15.56
N HIS A 16 0.64 2.49 15.78
CA HIS A 16 1.14 2.12 17.11
C HIS A 16 0.17 1.24 17.91
N ILE A 17 -0.57 0.38 17.23
CA ILE A 17 -1.52 -0.59 17.81
C ILE A 17 -0.94 -1.99 17.68
N ARG A 18 -1.20 -2.87 18.67
CA ARG A 18 -0.75 -4.25 18.60
C ARG A 18 -1.47 -4.98 17.44
N PRO A 19 -0.76 -5.76 16.61
CA PRO A 19 -1.38 -6.48 15.49
C PRO A 19 -2.53 -7.41 15.92
N ASN A 20 -2.43 -8.02 17.10
CA ASN A 20 -3.50 -8.86 17.64
C ASN A 20 -4.79 -8.05 17.87
N THR A 21 -4.70 -6.82 18.37
CA THR A 21 -5.86 -5.94 18.54
C THR A 21 -6.57 -5.69 17.21
N ILE A 22 -5.81 -5.50 16.13
CA ILE A 22 -6.38 -5.34 14.78
C ILE A 22 -7.05 -6.64 14.32
N LEU A 23 -6.41 -7.79 14.51
CA LEU A 23 -6.96 -9.09 14.10
C LEU A 23 -8.21 -9.51 14.89
N ASP A 24 -8.30 -9.09 16.15
CA ASP A 24 -9.39 -9.45 17.06
C ASP A 24 -10.59 -8.49 16.92
N GLU A 25 -10.35 -7.20 16.67
CA GLU A 25 -11.37 -6.15 16.73
C GLU A 25 -11.82 -5.64 15.35
N TRP A 26 -10.98 -5.71 14.31
CA TRP A 26 -11.29 -5.12 13.01
C TRP A 26 -11.94 -6.14 12.06
N GLY A 27 -12.84 -5.64 11.23
CA GLY A 27 -13.35 -6.39 10.10
C GLY A 27 -12.27 -6.60 9.03
N VAL A 28 -12.36 -7.71 8.28
CA VAL A 28 -11.51 -7.95 7.11
C VAL A 28 -11.53 -6.79 6.11
N PRO A 29 -12.71 -6.19 5.77
CA PRO A 29 -12.74 -5.04 4.87
C PRO A 29 -11.96 -3.83 5.40
N GLU A 30 -12.08 -3.53 6.70
CA GLU A 30 -11.38 -2.41 7.33
C GLU A 30 -9.86 -2.59 7.27
N LEU A 31 -9.39 -3.82 7.53
CA LEU A 31 -7.98 -4.17 7.42
C LEU A 31 -7.46 -4.02 5.98
N ILE A 32 -8.22 -4.45 4.98
CA ILE A 32 -7.82 -4.35 3.56
C ILE A 32 -7.71 -2.89 3.14
N VAL A 33 -8.71 -2.07 3.47
CA VAL A 33 -8.72 -0.63 3.10
C VAL A 33 -7.57 0.10 3.79
N ALA A 34 -7.41 -0.08 5.11
CA ALA A 34 -6.33 0.57 5.85
C ALA A 34 -4.96 0.14 5.35
N TYR A 35 -4.77 -1.16 5.08
CA TYR A 35 -3.51 -1.66 4.53
C TYR A 35 -3.22 -1.06 3.14
N GLY A 36 -4.21 -1.01 2.25
CA GLY A 36 -4.04 -0.45 0.92
C GLY A 36 -3.68 1.03 0.95
N GLN A 37 -4.35 1.82 1.80
CA GLN A 37 -4.07 3.24 1.96
C GLN A 37 -2.62 3.48 2.45
N TYR A 38 -2.23 2.82 3.55
CA TYR A 38 -0.88 3.02 4.09
C TYR A 38 0.23 2.48 3.18
N SER A 39 -0.01 1.34 2.53
CA SER A 39 0.95 0.79 1.56
C SER A 39 1.14 1.72 0.37
N ASN A 40 0.09 2.38 -0.10
CA ASN A 40 0.17 3.38 -1.15
C ASN A 40 0.93 4.63 -0.72
N GLU A 41 0.69 5.13 0.50
CA GLU A 41 1.44 6.28 1.01
C GLU A 41 2.95 5.99 1.10
N ASP A 42 3.33 4.82 1.62
CA ASP A 42 4.74 4.40 1.70
C ASP A 42 5.37 4.26 0.31
N THR A 43 4.64 3.66 -0.63
CA THR A 43 5.10 3.47 -2.00
C THR A 43 5.28 4.79 -2.73
N TYR A 44 4.35 5.72 -2.52
CA TYR A 44 4.41 7.06 -3.08
C TYR A 44 5.59 7.85 -2.50
N ARG A 45 5.84 7.76 -1.18
CA ARG A 45 7.02 8.38 -0.54
C ARG A 45 8.31 7.81 -1.12
N ASN A 46 8.43 6.49 -1.23
CA ASN A 46 9.60 5.84 -1.86
C ASN A 46 9.80 6.29 -3.31
N TYR A 47 8.71 6.44 -4.08
CA TYR A 47 8.76 6.97 -5.43
C TYR A 47 9.24 8.42 -5.48
N LEU A 48 8.76 9.29 -4.59
CA LEU A 48 9.21 10.67 -4.50
C LEU A 48 10.69 10.76 -4.10
N GLU A 49 11.13 9.96 -3.14
CA GLU A 49 12.54 9.87 -2.76
C GLU A 49 13.40 9.45 -3.95
N TRP A 50 13.03 8.37 -4.66
CA TRP A 50 13.71 7.95 -5.88
C TRP A 50 13.71 9.03 -6.96
N LYS A 51 12.59 9.72 -7.16
CA LYS A 51 12.46 10.82 -8.14
C LYS A 51 13.41 11.97 -7.82
N ASN A 52 13.71 12.22 -6.55
CA ASN A 52 14.60 13.28 -6.10
C ASN A 52 16.09 12.88 -6.05
N LEU A 53 16.42 11.60 -6.25
CA LEU A 53 17.82 11.15 -6.32
C LEU A 53 18.57 11.74 -7.53
N ASP A 54 19.90 11.85 -7.38
CA ASP A 54 20.79 12.21 -8.47
C ASP A 54 20.82 11.15 -9.57
N THR A 55 21.11 11.59 -10.80
CA THR A 55 21.17 10.79 -12.01
C THR A 55 22.10 9.58 -11.90
N LYS A 56 23.20 9.69 -11.13
CA LYS A 56 24.11 8.57 -10.89
C LYS A 56 23.48 7.51 -9.99
N SER A 57 22.83 7.93 -8.90
CA SER A 57 22.15 7.04 -7.96
C SER A 57 20.91 6.37 -8.56
N LYS A 58 20.18 7.05 -9.45
CA LYS A 58 19.02 6.47 -10.17
C LYS A 58 19.38 5.32 -11.11
N LYS A 59 20.62 5.25 -11.61
CA LYS A 59 21.07 4.15 -12.47
C LYS A 59 21.29 2.85 -11.69
N GLU A 60 21.58 2.95 -10.40
CA GLU A 60 21.82 1.79 -9.52
C GLU A 60 20.52 1.31 -8.86
N ILE A 61 19.54 2.19 -8.68
CA ILE A 61 18.28 1.89 -7.97
C ILE A 61 17.13 1.73 -8.97
N LYS A 62 16.51 0.54 -8.97
CA LYS A 62 15.30 0.26 -9.78
C LYS A 62 14.20 1.26 -9.42
N LYS A 63 13.56 1.84 -10.46
CA LYS A 63 12.40 2.73 -10.29
C LYS A 63 11.30 1.98 -9.52
N PRO A 64 10.91 2.44 -8.32
CA PRO A 64 9.77 1.88 -7.61
C PRO A 64 8.47 2.29 -8.32
N GLU A 65 7.44 1.45 -8.18
CA GLU A 65 6.09 1.85 -8.56
C GLU A 65 5.60 2.98 -7.65
N ALA A 66 4.63 3.78 -8.11
CA ALA A 66 4.12 4.90 -7.33
C ALA A 66 3.05 4.45 -6.31
N TYR A 67 2.37 3.34 -6.59
CA TYR A 67 1.31 2.77 -5.77
C TYR A 67 1.48 1.27 -5.68
N SER A 68 1.22 0.71 -4.49
CA SER A 68 1.27 -0.75 -4.25
C SER A 68 -0.06 -1.43 -4.57
N VAL A 69 -1.17 -0.69 -4.45
CA VAL A 69 -2.53 -1.15 -4.72
C VAL A 69 -3.23 -0.08 -5.54
N LEU A 70 -3.77 -0.45 -6.69
CA LEU A 70 -4.64 0.44 -7.48
C LEU A 70 -6.06 0.28 -6.94
N PHE A 71 -6.63 1.38 -6.42
CA PHE A 71 -8.07 1.44 -6.18
C PHE A 71 -8.69 1.88 -7.50
N LEU A 72 -9.49 1.02 -8.11
CA LEU A 72 -10.26 1.37 -9.30
C LEU A 72 -11.31 2.41 -8.89
N ASP A 73 -11.34 3.54 -9.58
CA ASP A 73 -12.44 4.49 -9.53
C ASP A 73 -13.63 4.01 -10.38
N ASP A 74 -14.81 4.60 -10.18
CA ASP A 74 -16.02 4.22 -10.91
C ASP A 74 -15.81 4.31 -12.44
N ASP A 75 -14.99 5.24 -12.92
CA ASP A 75 -14.60 5.38 -14.32
C ASP A 75 -13.75 4.19 -14.84
N ASP A 76 -12.89 3.60 -14.01
CA ASP A 76 -12.08 2.42 -14.38
C ASP A 76 -12.95 1.14 -14.46
N LEU A 77 -14.07 1.10 -13.73
CA LEU A 77 -15.00 -0.04 -13.73
C LEU A 77 -15.89 -0.07 -14.98
N GLU A 78 -16.21 1.11 -15.54
CA GLU A 78 -17.00 1.23 -16.77
C GLU A 78 -16.23 0.74 -18.02
N GLU A 79 -14.89 0.75 -18.02
CA GLU A 79 -14.07 0.24 -19.13
C GLU A 79 -14.01 -1.29 -19.19
N GLU A 80 -14.10 -2.01 -18.06
CA GLU A 80 -14.02 -3.49 -18.04
C GLU A 80 -15.35 -4.20 -18.34
N GLU A 81 -16.51 -3.56 -18.17
CA GLU A 81 -17.81 -4.16 -18.54
C GLU A 81 -18.12 -4.08 -20.06
N GLY A 82 -17.21 -3.50 -20.84
CA GLY A 82 -17.36 -3.23 -22.27
C GLY A 82 -16.77 -4.26 -23.25
N GLU A 83 -16.21 -5.39 -22.79
CA GLU A 83 -15.63 -6.46 -23.64
C GLU A 83 -16.49 -7.73 -23.78
#